data_AF-A0A957SGA0-F1
#
_entry.id   AF-A0A957SGA0-F1
#
_cell.length_a   1.000
_cell.length_b   1.000
_cell.length_c   1.000
_cell.angle_alpha   90.00
_cell.angle_beta   90.00
_cell.angle_gamma   90.00
#
_symmetry.space_group_name_H-M   'P 1'
#
loop_
_entity.id
_entity.type
_entity.pdbx_description
1 polymer ?
#
loop_
_entity_poly.entity_id
_entity_poly.type
_entity_poly.pdbx_seq_one_letter_code
_entity_poly.pdbx_strand_id
1 'polypeptide(L)'
;SKQFLLDHNWPSQPRHQEMLYDLLFDPHEAHNLIDQPNYNDILSDLRARLERWMIETNDPLLPDGQIDPPLGARYNDVNGLSPREPVI
;
A
#
# COMPACT_ATOMS: atom_id res chain seq x y z
N SER A 1 19.41 -10.20 -6.85
CA SER A 1 18.54 -10.07 -8.05
C SER A 1 17.10 -10.41 -7.66
N LYS A 2 16.08 -10.00 -8.43
CA LYS A 2 14.67 -10.35 -8.12
C LYS A 2 14.44 -11.87 -8.05
N GLN A 3 15.11 -12.62 -8.93
CA GLN A 3 15.08 -14.09 -8.92
C GLN A 3 15.48 -14.67 -7.56
N PHE A 4 16.58 -14.18 -6.97
CA PHE A 4 17.00 -14.61 -5.64
C PHE A 4 15.90 -14.43 -4.59
N LEU A 5 15.12 -13.34 -4.62
CA LEU A 5 14.01 -13.13 -3.68
C LEU A 5 12.85 -14.10 -3.92
N LEU A 6 12.52 -14.36 -5.19
CA LEU A 6 11.48 -15.33 -5.56
C LEU A 6 11.84 -16.74 -5.07
N ASP A 7 13.10 -17.13 -5.25
CA ASP A 7 13.62 -18.44 -4.81
C ASP A 7 13.57 -18.61 -3.28
N HIS A 8 13.52 -17.50 -2.54
CA HIS A 8 13.43 -17.46 -1.07
C HIS A 8 12.02 -17.09 -0.56
N ASN A 9 11.00 -17.39 -1.35
CA ASN A 9 9.58 -17.28 -0.96
C ASN A 9 9.14 -15.86 -0.57
N TRP A 10 9.81 -14.83 -1.12
CA TRP A 10 9.46 -13.43 -0.88
C TRP A 10 8.00 -13.08 -1.20
N PRO A 11 7.35 -13.61 -2.27
CA PRO A 11 5.95 -13.31 -2.55
C PRO A 11 4.98 -13.74 -1.44
N SER A 12 5.33 -14.75 -0.64
CA SER A 12 4.51 -15.23 0.47
C SER A 12 4.76 -14.50 1.78
N GLN A 13 5.71 -13.56 1.83
CA GLN A 13 5.91 -12.73 3.01
C GLN A 13 4.68 -11.84 3.20
N PRO A 14 4.15 -11.72 4.42
CA PRO A 14 2.97 -10.91 4.69
C PRO A 14 3.25 -9.45 4.33
N ARG A 15 2.27 -8.80 3.69
CA ARG A 15 2.27 -7.37 3.43
C ARG A 15 1.05 -6.78 4.10
N HIS A 16 1.30 -5.96 5.12
CA HIS A 16 0.23 -5.22 5.76
C HIS A 16 -0.32 -4.18 4.78
N GLN A 17 -1.64 -4.14 4.64
CA GLN A 17 -2.32 -3.14 3.80
C GLN A 17 -2.14 -1.72 4.35
N GLU A 18 -1.97 -1.61 5.67
CA GLU A 18 -1.81 -0.37 6.40
C GLU A 18 -0.72 -0.54 7.45
N MET A 19 0.06 0.53 7.67
CA MET A 19 1.17 0.52 8.62
C MET A 19 1.19 1.85 9.38
N LEU A 20 1.50 1.80 10.68
CA LEU A 20 1.61 2.97 11.56
C LEU A 20 3.03 3.02 12.15
N TYR A 21 3.69 4.16 12.03
CA TYR A 21 5.06 4.34 12.51
C TYR A 21 5.17 5.54 13.45
N ASP A 22 5.96 5.38 14.51
CA ASP A 22 6.37 6.48 15.38
C ASP A 22 7.72 7.02 14.90
N LEU A 23 7.70 8.09 14.12
CA LEU A 23 8.92 8.63 13.49
C LEU A 23 9.94 9.20 14.49
N LEU A 24 9.55 9.47 15.74
CA LEU A 24 10.48 9.94 16.76
C LEU A 24 11.40 8.81 17.25
N PHE A 25 10.82 7.63 17.44
CA PHE A 25 11.54 6.46 17.96
C PHE A 25 11.89 5.42 16.89
N ASP A 26 11.25 5.49 15.72
CA ASP A 26 11.46 4.65 14.55
C ASP A 26 11.59 5.50 13.28
N PRO A 27 12.66 6.32 13.15
CA PRO A 27 12.85 7.24 12.03
C PRO A 27 13.07 6.56 10.68
N HIS A 28 13.22 5.23 10.67
CA HIS A 28 13.40 4.41 9.48
C HIS A 28 12.20 3.50 9.18
N GLU A 29 11.07 3.68 9.89
CA GLU A 29 9.82 2.95 9.63
C GLU A 29 10.00 1.43 9.61
N ALA A 30 10.83 0.90 10.51
CA ALA A 30 11.14 -0.51 10.60
C ALA A 30 10.14 -1.30 11.46
N HIS A 31 9.38 -0.62 12.32
CA HIS A 31 8.53 -1.22 13.34
C HIS A 31 7.07 -0.79 13.14
N ASN A 32 6.31 -1.60 12.40
CA ASN A 32 4.89 -1.36 12.21
C ASN A 32 4.11 -1.52 13.53
N LEU A 33 3.43 -0.45 13.96
CA LEU A 33 2.64 -0.37 15.19
C LEU A 33 1.14 -0.60 14.96
N ILE A 34 0.71 -0.99 13.75
CA ILE A 34 -0.71 -1.06 13.38
C ILE A 34 -1.56 -1.95 14.31
N ASP A 35 -0.97 -3.02 14.86
CA ASP A 35 -1.65 -3.99 15.72
C ASP A 35 -1.49 -3.66 17.23
N GLN A 36 -0.85 -2.54 17.58
CA GLN A 36 -0.59 -2.17 18.97
C GLN A 36 -1.80 -1.42 19.56
N PRO A 37 -2.53 -2.01 20.55
CA PRO A 37 -3.80 -1.45 21.03
C PRO A 37 -3.67 -0.03 21.61
N ASN A 38 -2.49 0.30 22.15
CA ASN A 38 -2.19 1.61 22.74
C ASN A 38 -2.22 2.76 21.72
N TYR A 39 -2.18 2.45 20.41
CA TYR A 39 -2.15 3.43 19.33
C TYR A 39 -3.49 3.53 18.57
N ASN A 40 -4.54 2.83 19.00
CA ASN A 40 -5.83 2.79 18.30
C ASN A 40 -6.48 4.18 18.12
N ASP A 41 -6.36 5.05 19.12
CA ASP A 41 -6.91 6.40 19.05
C ASP A 41 -6.17 7.24 18.00
N ILE A 42 -4.84 7.14 17.95
CA ILE A 42 -3.98 7.82 16.95
C ILE A 42 -4.29 7.30 15.55
N LEU A 43 -4.40 5.97 15.41
CA LEU A 43 -4.75 5.33 14.15
C LEU A 43 -6.10 5.82 13.63
N SER A 44 -7.10 5.91 14.51
CA SER A 44 -8.44 6.38 14.16
C SER A 44 -8.44 7.85 13.73
N ASP A 45 -7.69 8.72 14.43
CA ASP A 45 -7.52 10.12 14.03
C ASP A 45 -6.87 10.25 12.65
N LEU A 46 -5.78 9.53 12.41
CA LEU A 46 -5.05 9.58 11.13
C LEU A 46 -5.90 9.06 9.97
N ARG A 47 -6.65 7.98 10.16
CA ARG A 47 -7.61 7.48 9.16
C ARG A 47 -8.68 8.52 8.83
N ALA A 48 -9.28 9.15 9.85
CA ALA A 48 -10.31 10.17 9.64
C ALA A 48 -9.76 11.43 8.95
N ARG A 49 -8.49 11.77 9.17
CA ARG A 49 -7.81 12.87 8.47
C ARG A 49 -7.54 12.53 7.01
N LEU A 50 -7.09 11.30 6.74
CA LEU A 50 -6.88 10.81 5.37
C LEU A 50 -8.19 10.78 4.59
N GLU A 51 -9.24 10.17 5.15
CA GLU A 51 -10.57 10.08 4.52
C GLU A 51 -11.12 11.47 4.16
N ARG A 52 -11.04 12.42 5.11
CA ARG A 52 -11.47 13.80 4.88
C ARG A 52 -10.71 14.45 3.73
N TRP A 53 -9.39 14.26 3.68
CA TRP A 53 -8.57 14.81 2.61
C TRP A 53 -8.92 14.20 1.25
N MET A 54 -9.13 12.88 1.18
CA MET A 54 -9.58 12.20 -0.03
C MET A 54 -10.91 12.79 -0.54
N ILE A 55 -11.87 13.03 0.36
CA ILE A 55 -13.16 13.64 0.01
C ILE A 55 -12.97 15.08 -0.49
N GLU A 56 -12.22 15.91 0.27
CA GLU A 56 -11.99 17.33 -0.05
C GLU A 56 -11.29 17.52 -1.40
N THR A 57 -10.47 16.56 -1.81
CA THR A 57 -9.71 16.59 -3.06
C THR A 57 -10.36 15.86 -4.22
N ASN A 58 -11.57 15.29 -4.02
CA ASN A 58 -12.25 14.43 -4.98
C ASN A 58 -11.36 13.28 -5.47
N ASP A 59 -10.73 12.57 -4.53
CA ASP A 59 -9.81 11.47 -4.85
C ASP A 59 -10.53 10.38 -5.66
N PRO A 60 -10.05 10.05 -6.88
CA PRO A 60 -10.66 9.03 -7.73
C PRO A 60 -10.62 7.62 -7.13
N LEU A 61 -9.82 7.37 -6.08
CA LEU A 61 -9.75 6.07 -5.41
C LEU A 61 -10.90 5.82 -4.42
N LEU A 62 -11.68 6.84 -4.03
CA LEU A 62 -12.73 6.68 -3.02
C LEU A 62 -13.86 5.67 -3.36
N PRO A 63 -14.34 5.52 -4.61
CA PRO A 63 -15.49 4.67 -4.91
C PRO A 63 -15.21 3.18 -4.72
N ASP A 64 -14.07 2.72 -5.22
CA ASP A 64 -13.74 1.31 -5.41
C ASP A 64 -12.23 0.99 -5.23
N GLY A 65 -11.42 1.99 -4.88
CA GLY A 65 -9.98 1.81 -4.65
C GLY A 65 -9.17 1.51 -5.92
N GLN A 66 -9.78 1.67 -7.09
CA GLN A 66 -9.16 1.38 -8.39
C GLN A 66 -9.36 2.57 -9.32
N ILE A 67 -8.43 2.73 -10.25
CA ILE A 67 -8.53 3.73 -11.31
C ILE A 67 -8.55 2.96 -12.62
N ASP A 68 -9.62 3.13 -13.38
CA ASP A 68 -9.69 2.57 -14.71
C ASP A 68 -8.56 3.14 -15.58
N PRO A 69 -7.77 2.29 -16.24
CA PRO A 69 -6.75 2.74 -17.15
C PRO A 69 -7.41 3.49 -18.33
N PRO A 70 -6.76 4.54 -18.85
CA PRO A 70 -7.30 5.25 -20.00
C PRO A 70 -7.41 4.33 -21.22
N LEU A 71 -8.36 4.60 -22.10
CA LEU A 71 -8.62 3.76 -23.27
C LEU A 71 -7.35 3.59 -24.12
N GLY A 72 -6.96 2.33 -24.35
CA GLY A 72 -5.78 1.97 -25.13
C GLY A 72 -4.46 2.01 -24.36
N ALA A 73 -4.49 2.26 -23.03
CA ALA A 73 -3.34 2.07 -22.18
C ALA A 73 -2.87 0.61 -22.21
N ARG A 74 -1.56 0.43 -22.14
CA ARG A 74 -0.90 -0.87 -22.01
C ARG A 74 -0.19 -0.89 -20.68
N TYR A 75 -0.55 -1.79 -19.80
CA TYR A 75 -0.01 -1.85 -18.44
C TYR A 75 0.25 -3.30 -18.03
N ASN A 76 1.12 -3.47 -17.05
CA ASN A 76 1.41 -4.80 -16.54
C ASN A 76 0.33 -5.23 -15.55
N ASP A 77 0.07 -6.52 -15.45
CA ASP A 77 -0.70 -7.07 -14.33
C ASP A 77 -0.02 -6.67 -13.00
N VAL A 78 -0.82 -6.18 -12.06
CA VAL A 78 -0.38 -5.83 -10.70
C VAL A 78 0.23 -7.03 -9.95
N ASN A 79 -0.13 -8.24 -10.34
CA ASN A 79 0.40 -9.50 -9.81
C ASN A 79 1.58 -10.05 -10.64
N GLY A 80 2.01 -9.34 -11.68
CA GLY A 80 3.08 -9.77 -12.58
C GLY A 80 4.44 -9.89 -11.87
N LEU A 81 5.17 -10.96 -12.17
CA LEU A 81 6.48 -11.23 -11.57
C LEU A 81 7.61 -10.55 -12.32
N SER A 82 7.38 -10.02 -13.51
CA SER A 82 8.40 -9.39 -14.34
C SER A 82 7.82 -8.24 -15.15
N PRO A 83 8.56 -7.12 -15.29
CA PRO A 83 8.18 -6.05 -16.21
C PRO A 83 8.12 -6.46 -17.69
N ARG A 84 8.62 -7.66 -18.02
CA ARG A 84 8.68 -8.21 -19.39
C ARG A 84 7.51 -9.14 -19.72
N GLU A 85 6.60 -9.35 -18.77
CA GLU A 85 5.38 -10.11 -19.03
C GLU A 85 4.48 -9.38 -20.03
N PRO A 86 3.57 -10.10 -20.72
CA PRO A 86 2.58 -9.47 -21.58
C PRO A 86 1.79 -8.40 -20.82
N VAL A 87 1.64 -7.24 -21.45
CA VAL A 87 0.77 -6.17 -20.95
C VAL A 87 -0.69 -6.48 -21.23
N ILE A 88 -1.56 -5.99 -20.36
CA ILE A 88 -3.01 -5.90 -20.52
C ILE A 88 -3.34 -4.55 -21.15
#